data_AF-A0A534BV47-F1
#
_entry.id   AF-A0A534BV47-F1
#
_cell.length_a   1.000
_cell.length_b   1.000
_cell.length_c   1.000
_cell.angle_alpha   90.00
_cell.angle_beta   90.00
_cell.angle_gamma   90.00
#
_symmetry.space_group_name_H-M   'P 1'
#
loop_
_entity.id
_entity.type
_entity.pdbx_description
1 polymer ?
#
loop_
_entity_poly.entity_id
_entity_poly.type
_entity_poly.pdbx_seq_one_letter_code
_entity_poly.pdbx_strand_id
1 'polypeptide(L)'
;MVLLAIPVVSADEPKAQPPEPPAAAPPAPANAMKPADRVEATSKGQLKNPYTDSNAAIVEAGYKLYMRYGCNGCHGGNGGGGMCPPLTNDVWVYGGDDDTLFRLVTLGSDALQSKGYTRIGTENVVGPMPPMGLIVASDDELWRILAFVRSNFHGAPENKFGQPPETVPPNP
;
A
#
# COMPACT_ATOMS: atom_id res chain seq x y z
N MET A 1 -16.40 45.63 55.84
CA MET A 1 -16.24 46.22 54.50
C MET A 1 -14.75 46.09 54.14
N VAL A 2 -14.41 45.11 53.27
CA VAL A 2 -14.07 45.34 51.84
C VAL A 2 -12.56 45.68 51.74
N LEU A 3 -11.66 45.00 51.01
CA LEU A 3 -11.72 44.04 49.89
C LEU A 3 -10.35 43.29 49.90
N LEU A 4 -10.34 41.95 49.80
CA LEU A 4 -9.10 41.18 49.58
C LEU A 4 -8.72 41.29 48.09
N ALA A 5 -7.55 41.84 47.78
CA ALA A 5 -7.02 41.87 46.41
C ALA A 5 -6.31 40.54 46.11
N ILE A 6 -6.93 39.71 45.26
CA ILE A 6 -6.32 38.51 44.69
C ILE A 6 -5.60 38.93 43.40
N PRO A 7 -4.32 38.56 43.19
CA PRO A 7 -3.65 38.83 41.93
C PRO A 7 -4.26 37.99 40.79
N VAL A 8 -4.66 38.66 39.72
CA VAL A 8 -5.02 38.01 38.46
C VAL A 8 -3.73 37.57 37.78
N VAL A 9 -3.43 36.27 37.82
CA VAL A 9 -2.43 35.68 36.93
C VAL A 9 -3.08 35.59 35.55
N SER A 10 -2.54 36.32 34.58
CA SER A 10 -2.93 36.19 33.18
C SER A 10 -2.37 34.87 32.70
N ALA A 11 -3.24 33.89 32.42
CA ALA A 11 -2.85 32.68 31.72
C ALA A 11 -2.49 33.09 30.29
N ASP A 12 -1.20 33.05 29.97
CA ASP A 12 -0.73 33.03 28.59
C ASP A 12 -1.08 31.65 28.04
N GLU A 13 -2.20 31.54 27.33
CA GLU A 13 -2.55 30.33 26.59
C GLU A 13 -1.42 30.03 25.60
N PRO A 14 -0.83 28.82 25.61
CA PRO A 14 0.11 28.44 24.58
C PRO A 14 -0.64 28.45 23.25
N LYS A 15 -0.35 29.46 22.45
CA LYS A 15 -0.90 29.65 21.12
C LYS A 15 -0.56 28.41 20.30
N ALA A 16 -1.53 27.50 20.17
CA ALA A 16 -1.38 26.30 19.36
C ALA A 16 -0.95 26.73 17.95
N GLN A 17 0.21 26.28 17.51
CA GLN A 17 0.62 26.43 16.13
C GLN A 17 -0.45 25.76 15.25
N PRO A 18 -0.92 26.43 14.18
CA PRO A 18 -1.74 25.78 13.17
C PRO A 18 -1.05 24.49 12.72
N PRO A 19 -1.80 23.41 12.43
CA PRO A 19 -1.20 22.21 11.87
C PRO A 19 -0.40 22.63 10.64
N GLU A 20 0.89 22.27 10.65
CA GLU A 20 1.76 22.47 9.51
C GLU A 20 1.08 21.84 8.29
N PRO A 21 1.00 22.52 7.13
CA PRO A 21 0.40 21.94 5.95
C PRO A 21 1.08 20.59 5.69
N PRO A 22 0.34 19.53 5.33
CA PRO A 22 0.92 18.22 5.12
C PRO A 22 2.10 18.39 4.16
N ALA A 23 3.28 17.99 4.61
CA ALA A 23 4.49 18.03 3.80
C ALA A 23 4.13 17.46 2.43
N ALA A 24 4.36 18.25 1.37
CA ALA A 24 4.06 17.82 0.02
C ALA A 24 4.69 16.43 -0.20
N ALA A 25 3.92 15.50 -0.76
CA ALA A 25 4.42 14.15 -0.99
C ALA A 25 5.75 14.22 -1.76
N PRO A 26 6.73 13.37 -1.40
CA PRO A 26 7.99 13.30 -2.13
C PRO A 26 7.74 13.22 -3.64
N PRO A 27 8.56 13.91 -4.46
CA PRO A 27 8.41 13.85 -5.90
C PRO A 27 8.55 12.41 -6.40
N ALA A 28 7.84 12.10 -7.48
CA ALA A 28 7.98 10.83 -8.19
C ALA A 28 9.46 10.54 -8.50
N PRO A 29 9.88 9.25 -8.53
CA PRO A 29 11.20 8.90 -9.05
C PRO A 29 11.34 9.40 -10.48
N ALA A 30 12.54 9.90 -10.82
CA ALA A 30 12.83 10.58 -12.08
C ALA A 30 12.61 9.72 -13.36
N ASN A 31 12.36 8.42 -13.21
CA ASN A 31 12.18 7.45 -14.29
C ASN A 31 10.80 6.76 -14.23
N ALA A 32 9.74 7.52 -13.92
CA ALA A 32 8.38 6.98 -13.93
C ALA A 32 8.01 6.45 -15.33
N MET A 33 7.45 5.25 -15.37
CA MET A 33 7.04 4.56 -16.61
C MET A 33 5.74 3.77 -16.37
N LYS A 34 5.18 3.12 -17.40
CA LYS A 34 3.99 2.29 -17.17
C LYS A 34 4.35 1.08 -16.29
N PRO A 35 3.43 0.58 -15.45
CA PRO A 35 3.71 -0.60 -14.64
C PRO A 35 4.14 -1.83 -15.46
N ALA A 36 3.54 -2.04 -16.63
CA ALA A 36 3.92 -3.13 -17.54
C ALA A 36 5.37 -3.00 -18.02
N ASP A 37 5.78 -1.80 -18.45
CA ASP A 37 7.14 -1.54 -18.90
C ASP A 37 8.14 -1.74 -17.76
N ARG A 38 7.79 -1.34 -16.52
CA ARG A 38 8.61 -1.57 -15.32
C ARG A 38 8.82 -3.06 -15.05
N VAL A 39 7.76 -3.87 -15.19
CA VAL A 39 7.79 -5.33 -15.02
C VAL A 39 8.69 -6.00 -16.06
N GLU A 40 8.70 -5.51 -17.30
CA GLU A 40 9.55 -6.01 -18.39
C GLU A 40 11.01 -5.62 -18.20
N ALA A 41 11.27 -4.37 -17.78
CA ALA A 41 12.62 -3.85 -17.58
C ALA A 41 13.35 -4.41 -16.34
N THR A 42 12.65 -5.13 -15.45
CA THR A 42 13.18 -5.57 -14.16
C THR A 42 13.07 -7.08 -13.98
N SER A 43 14.18 -7.75 -13.68
CA SER A 43 14.21 -9.18 -13.37
C SER A 43 13.32 -9.54 -12.16
N LYS A 44 12.77 -10.75 -12.15
CA LYS A 44 11.98 -11.29 -11.03
C LYS A 44 12.77 -11.15 -9.71
N GLY A 45 12.07 -10.76 -8.64
CA GLY A 45 12.62 -10.52 -7.31
C GLY A 45 13.35 -9.19 -7.09
N GLN A 46 13.54 -8.38 -8.14
CA GLN A 46 14.36 -7.16 -8.06
C GLN A 46 13.55 -5.86 -7.92
N LEU A 47 12.22 -5.91 -8.08
CA LEU A 47 11.38 -4.75 -7.80
C LEU A 47 11.32 -4.47 -6.29
N LYS A 48 11.46 -3.20 -5.92
CA LYS A 48 11.37 -2.70 -4.54
C LYS A 48 10.59 -1.41 -4.50
N ASN A 49 9.70 -1.28 -3.52
CA ASN A 49 8.99 -0.04 -3.32
C ASN A 49 9.98 1.02 -2.80
N PRO A 50 10.17 2.15 -3.50
CA PRO A 50 11.06 3.21 -3.04
C PRO A 50 10.47 3.98 -1.84
N TYR A 51 9.21 3.75 -1.49
CA TYR A 51 8.52 4.44 -0.42
C TYR A 51 8.34 3.58 0.83
N THR A 52 8.31 4.24 1.98
CA THR A 52 7.94 3.62 3.25
C THR A 52 6.45 3.85 3.55
N ASP A 53 5.84 2.86 4.17
CA ASP A 53 4.46 2.87 4.64
C ASP A 53 4.25 3.69 5.93
N SER A 54 5.33 4.22 6.51
CA SER A 54 5.30 5.17 7.63
C SER A 54 5.26 6.63 7.17
N ASN A 55 5.47 6.92 5.88
CA ASN A 55 5.41 8.29 5.36
C ASN A 55 3.95 8.68 5.09
N ALA A 56 3.38 9.49 5.99
CA ALA A 56 1.97 9.89 5.93
C ALA A 56 1.56 10.54 4.59
N ALA A 57 2.44 11.35 3.98
CA ALA A 57 2.13 12.01 2.71
C ALA A 57 2.07 11.01 1.53
N ILE A 58 2.96 10.01 1.52
CA ILE A 58 2.92 8.90 0.56
C ILE A 58 1.67 8.07 0.76
N VAL A 59 1.35 7.70 2.00
CA VAL A 59 0.19 6.88 2.34
C VAL A 59 -1.11 7.57 1.93
N GLU A 60 -1.25 8.86 2.23
CA GLU A 60 -2.41 9.67 1.86
C GLU A 60 -2.55 9.79 0.32
N ALA A 61 -1.43 9.97 -0.40
CA ALA A 61 -1.44 9.97 -1.86
C ALA A 61 -1.83 8.58 -2.41
N GLY A 62 -1.28 7.51 -1.84
CA GLY A 62 -1.60 6.12 -2.16
C GLY A 62 -3.07 5.78 -1.95
N TYR A 63 -3.67 6.27 -0.86
CA TYR A 63 -5.09 6.10 -0.58
C TYR A 63 -5.96 6.74 -1.65
N LYS A 64 -5.67 8.00 -2.03
CA LYS A 64 -6.40 8.69 -3.11
C LYS A 64 -6.33 7.93 -4.42
N LEU A 65 -5.17 7.37 -4.76
CA LEU A 65 -4.98 6.55 -5.95
C LEU A 65 -5.73 5.21 -5.85
N TYR A 66 -5.69 4.54 -4.70
CA TYR A 66 -6.44 3.32 -4.42
C TYR A 66 -7.96 3.52 -4.61
N MET A 67 -8.47 4.68 -4.17
CA MET A 67 -9.86 5.08 -4.40
C MET A 67 -10.13 5.38 -5.88
N ARG A 68 -9.26 6.19 -6.51
CA ARG A 68 -9.37 6.60 -7.91
C ARG A 68 -9.38 5.43 -8.89
N TYR A 69 -8.55 4.41 -8.65
CA TYR A 69 -8.42 3.24 -9.53
C TYR A 69 -9.41 2.11 -9.22
N GLY A 70 -10.35 2.34 -8.29
CA GLY A 70 -11.44 1.40 -8.04
C GLY A 70 -11.05 0.16 -7.25
N CYS A 71 -9.84 0.10 -6.68
CA CYS A 71 -9.39 -1.02 -5.86
C CYS A 71 -10.35 -1.28 -4.68
N ASN A 72 -10.88 -0.18 -4.12
CA ASN A 72 -11.87 -0.19 -3.04
C ASN A 72 -13.19 -0.89 -3.39
N GLY A 73 -13.58 -0.94 -4.66
CA GLY A 73 -14.82 -1.61 -5.07
C GLY A 73 -14.77 -3.13 -4.85
N CYS A 74 -13.57 -3.70 -4.89
CA CYS A 74 -13.34 -5.13 -4.72
C CYS A 74 -12.79 -5.47 -3.32
N HIS A 75 -11.79 -4.70 -2.86
CA HIS A 75 -11.04 -4.95 -1.62
C HIS A 75 -11.49 -4.08 -0.44
N GLY A 76 -12.56 -3.29 -0.58
CA GLY A 76 -13.08 -2.39 0.46
C GLY A 76 -12.25 -1.11 0.60
N GLY A 77 -12.82 -0.07 1.22
CA GLY A 77 -12.22 1.27 1.32
C GLY A 77 -10.80 1.29 1.88
N ASN A 78 -10.54 0.50 2.93
CA ASN A 78 -9.24 0.41 3.59
C ASN A 78 -8.55 -0.95 3.35
N GLY A 79 -8.91 -1.67 2.28
CA GLY A 79 -8.32 -2.98 1.99
C GLY A 79 -8.83 -4.13 2.86
N GLY A 80 -9.88 -3.93 3.66
CA GLY A 80 -10.44 -4.96 4.56
C GLY A 80 -11.15 -6.13 3.86
N GLY A 81 -11.19 -6.16 2.53
CA GLY A 81 -11.86 -7.19 1.74
C GLY A 81 -13.34 -6.88 1.47
N GLY A 82 -14.03 -7.84 0.88
CA GLY A 82 -15.44 -7.74 0.50
C GLY A 82 -15.75 -8.75 -0.60
N MET A 83 -15.89 -8.24 -1.83
CA MET A 83 -16.02 -9.10 -3.01
C MET A 83 -14.71 -9.84 -3.34
N CYS A 84 -13.57 -9.28 -2.94
CA CYS A 84 -12.24 -9.88 -3.06
C CYS A 84 -11.58 -10.03 -1.68
N PRO A 85 -10.47 -10.81 -1.57
CA PRO A 85 -9.80 -11.03 -0.29
C PRO A 85 -9.35 -9.74 0.41
N PRO A 86 -9.22 -9.75 1.74
CA PRO A 86 -8.56 -8.66 2.47
C PRO A 86 -7.09 -8.52 2.02
N LEU A 87 -6.58 -7.29 2.14
CA LEU A 87 -5.19 -6.90 1.88
C LEU A 87 -4.46 -6.48 3.17
N THR A 88 -5.13 -6.65 4.31
CA THR A 88 -4.73 -6.09 5.61
C THR A 88 -4.46 -7.14 6.68
N ASN A 89 -4.51 -8.43 6.35
CA ASN A 89 -4.27 -9.55 7.28
C ASN A 89 -3.01 -10.35 6.88
N ASP A 90 -2.70 -11.39 7.64
CA ASP A 90 -1.50 -12.22 7.46
C ASP A 90 -1.42 -13.01 6.15
N VAL A 91 -2.50 -13.09 5.37
CA VAL A 91 -2.56 -13.98 4.21
C VAL A 91 -2.23 -13.26 2.92
N TRP A 92 -1.01 -13.48 2.43
CA TRP A 92 -0.62 -13.07 1.08
C TRP A 92 -0.80 -14.22 0.09
N VAL A 93 -1.86 -14.16 -0.70
CA VAL A 93 -2.28 -15.24 -1.61
C VAL A 93 -1.17 -15.68 -2.58
N TYR A 94 -0.37 -14.77 -3.12
CA TYR A 94 0.70 -15.07 -4.09
C TYR A 94 2.12 -14.80 -3.57
N GLY A 95 2.25 -14.29 -2.34
CA GLY A 95 3.47 -13.68 -1.84
C GLY A 95 3.24 -12.22 -1.48
N GLY A 96 3.84 -11.81 -0.37
CA GLY A 96 3.63 -10.50 0.20
C GLY A 96 4.73 -9.53 -0.15
N ASP A 97 5.78 -9.89 -0.88
CA ASP A 97 6.91 -8.98 -1.14
C ASP A 97 6.59 -7.97 -2.24
N ASP A 98 7.40 -6.92 -2.33
CA ASP A 98 7.19 -5.82 -3.28
C ASP A 98 7.20 -6.27 -4.75
N ASP A 99 8.03 -7.25 -5.12
CA ASP A 99 8.12 -7.71 -6.50
C ASP A 99 6.87 -8.50 -6.88
N THR A 100 6.44 -9.40 -6.00
CA THR A 100 5.20 -10.15 -6.19
C THR A 100 3.98 -9.25 -6.27
N LEU A 101 3.80 -8.32 -5.31
CA LEU A 101 2.60 -7.46 -5.30
C LEU A 101 2.56 -6.53 -6.50
N PHE A 102 3.69 -5.92 -6.88
CA PHE A 102 3.73 -5.04 -8.05
C PHE A 102 3.40 -5.80 -9.33
N ARG A 103 3.96 -7.00 -9.51
CA ARG A 103 3.66 -7.85 -10.67
C ARG A 103 2.22 -8.36 -10.64
N LEU A 104 1.69 -8.75 -9.49
CA LEU A 104 0.31 -9.22 -9.34
C LEU A 104 -0.68 -8.13 -9.76
N VAL A 105 -0.51 -6.91 -9.24
CA VAL A 105 -1.38 -5.79 -9.60
C VAL A 105 -1.22 -5.43 -11.08
N THR A 106 0.01 -5.46 -11.60
CA THR A 106 0.28 -5.13 -13.01
C THR A 106 -0.33 -6.14 -13.98
N LEU A 107 -0.12 -7.44 -13.73
CA LEU A 107 -0.39 -8.53 -14.67
C LEU A 107 -1.72 -9.25 -14.42
N GLY A 108 -2.30 -9.09 -13.24
CA GLY A 108 -3.38 -9.95 -12.76
C GLY A 108 -2.88 -11.35 -12.41
N SER A 109 -3.72 -12.15 -11.76
CA SER A 109 -3.33 -13.46 -11.22
C SER A 109 -2.98 -14.48 -12.30
N ASP A 110 -3.68 -14.47 -13.43
CA ASP A 110 -3.54 -15.53 -14.44
C ASP A 110 -2.24 -15.39 -15.23
N ALA A 111 -1.91 -14.16 -15.65
CA ALA A 111 -0.65 -13.88 -16.32
C ALA A 111 0.54 -13.88 -15.36
N LEU A 112 0.33 -13.62 -14.07
CA LEU A 112 1.35 -13.83 -13.04
C LEU A 112 1.68 -15.32 -12.91
N GLN A 113 0.67 -16.19 -12.86
CA GLN A 113 0.86 -17.63 -12.74
C GLN A 113 1.60 -18.23 -13.94
N SER A 114 1.30 -17.78 -15.17
CA SER A 114 2.05 -18.22 -16.36
C SER A 114 3.53 -17.80 -16.34
N LYS A 115 3.92 -16.86 -15.46
CA LYS A 115 5.31 -16.46 -15.18
C LYS A 115 5.93 -17.18 -13.97
N GLY A 116 5.34 -18.28 -13.52
CA GLY A 116 5.91 -19.14 -12.49
C GLY A 116 5.74 -18.60 -11.06
N TYR A 117 4.66 -17.88 -10.81
CA TYR A 117 4.19 -17.61 -9.45
C TYR A 117 3.08 -18.59 -9.12
N THR A 118 3.01 -19.04 -7.88
CA THR A 118 1.97 -19.95 -7.43
C THR A 118 1.17 -19.31 -6.32
N ARG A 119 -0.07 -19.76 -6.17
CA ARG A 119 -0.88 -19.42 -5.00
C ARG A 119 -0.28 -20.15 -3.79
N ILE A 120 0.13 -19.40 -2.78
CA ILE A 120 0.74 -19.89 -1.53
C ILE A 120 -0.17 -19.70 -0.31
N GLY A 121 -1.18 -18.83 -0.43
CA GLY A 121 -2.15 -18.54 0.63
C GLY A 121 -3.59 -18.81 0.18
N THR A 122 -4.46 -19.09 1.15
CA THR A 122 -5.87 -19.38 0.93
C THR A 122 -6.73 -18.36 1.65
N GLU A 123 -7.70 -17.84 0.92
CA GLU A 123 -8.70 -16.89 1.40
C GLU A 123 -10.08 -17.38 0.99
N ASN A 124 -11.13 -16.88 1.62
CA ASN A 124 -12.51 -17.32 1.32
C ASN A 124 -12.90 -17.01 -0.13
N VAL A 125 -12.31 -15.98 -0.73
CA VAL A 125 -12.49 -15.65 -2.14
C VAL A 125 -11.27 -16.12 -2.95
N VAL A 126 -11.53 -16.90 -3.99
CA VAL A 126 -10.48 -17.54 -4.82
C VAL A 126 -10.47 -17.10 -6.29
N GLY A 127 -11.35 -16.17 -6.68
CA GLY A 127 -11.45 -15.67 -8.05
C GLY A 127 -10.17 -14.96 -8.54
N PRO A 128 -9.98 -14.88 -9.87
CA PRO A 128 -8.80 -14.23 -10.44
C PRO A 128 -8.82 -12.71 -10.21
N MET A 129 -7.64 -12.15 -9.96
CA MET A 129 -7.45 -10.70 -9.93
C MET A 129 -7.17 -10.20 -11.35
N PRO A 130 -7.94 -9.23 -11.89
CA PRO A 130 -7.69 -8.69 -13.22
C PRO A 130 -6.38 -7.86 -13.28
N PRO A 131 -5.76 -7.72 -14.47
CA PRO A 131 -4.60 -6.86 -14.66
C PRO A 131 -4.99 -5.38 -14.50
N MET A 132 -4.31 -4.69 -13.57
CA MET A 132 -4.49 -3.25 -13.36
C MET A 132 -3.38 -2.40 -14.01
N GLY A 133 -2.34 -3.02 -14.56
CA GLY A 133 -1.21 -2.32 -15.18
C GLY A 133 -1.53 -1.50 -16.43
N LEU A 134 -2.71 -1.71 -17.01
CA LEU A 134 -3.24 -0.89 -18.13
C LEU A 134 -4.04 0.32 -17.66
N ILE A 135 -4.45 0.34 -16.39
CA ILE A 135 -5.35 1.34 -15.81
C ILE A 135 -4.57 2.31 -14.92
N VAL A 136 -3.64 1.79 -14.11
CA VAL A 136 -2.75 2.60 -13.29
C VAL A 136 -1.75 3.32 -14.20
N ALA A 137 -1.67 4.66 -14.09
CA ALA A 137 -1.04 5.46 -15.14
C ALA A 137 0.49 5.37 -15.11
N SER A 138 1.08 5.14 -13.93
CA SER A 138 2.52 4.96 -13.75
C SER A 138 2.88 3.95 -12.67
N ASP A 139 4.10 3.41 -12.75
CA ASP A 139 4.72 2.60 -11.71
C ASP A 139 4.81 3.32 -10.37
N ASP A 140 5.12 4.61 -10.39
CA ASP A 140 5.17 5.48 -9.23
C ASP A 140 3.81 5.55 -8.49
N GLU A 141 2.71 5.71 -9.21
CA GLU A 141 1.38 5.67 -8.60
C GLU A 141 1.09 4.29 -8.00
N LEU A 142 1.45 3.20 -8.68
CA LEU A 142 1.31 1.85 -8.15
C LEU A 142 2.12 1.66 -6.86
N TRP A 143 3.34 2.19 -6.79
CA TRP A 143 4.16 2.12 -5.57
C TRP A 143 3.53 2.85 -4.39
N ARG A 144 2.91 4.01 -4.63
CA ARG A 144 2.16 4.72 -3.57
C ARG A 144 0.93 3.94 -3.12
N ILE A 145 0.19 3.32 -4.04
CA ILE A 145 -0.94 2.44 -3.69
C ILE A 145 -0.46 1.29 -2.81
N LEU A 146 0.65 0.64 -3.15
CA LEU A 146 1.20 -0.45 -2.35
C LEU A 146 1.69 0.03 -0.97
N ALA A 147 2.27 1.24 -0.87
CA ALA A 147 2.61 1.84 0.41
C ALA A 147 1.37 2.09 1.29
N PHE A 148 0.25 2.54 0.69
CA PHE A 148 -1.03 2.64 1.40
C PHE A 148 -1.55 1.28 1.87
N VAL A 149 -1.56 0.27 1.00
CA VAL A 149 -1.98 -1.10 1.38
C VAL A 149 -1.17 -1.60 2.57
N ARG A 150 0.15 -1.42 2.55
CA ARG A 150 1.06 -1.77 3.65
C ARG A 150 0.77 -1.00 4.93
N SER A 151 0.46 0.29 4.84
CA SER A 151 0.17 1.11 6.02
C SER A 151 -1.08 0.64 6.78
N ASN A 152 -2.01 -0.05 6.11
CA ASN A 152 -3.23 -0.62 6.69
C ASN A 152 -3.09 -2.09 7.08
N PHE A 153 -1.89 -2.66 7.03
CA PHE A 153 -1.67 -4.05 7.43
C PHE A 153 -1.80 -4.20 8.95
N HIS A 154 -2.65 -5.13 9.39
CA HIS A 154 -2.99 -5.40 10.78
C HIS A 154 -2.63 -6.83 11.24
N GLY A 155 -1.97 -7.61 10.38
CA GLY A 155 -1.41 -8.91 10.74
C GLY A 155 -0.15 -8.81 11.60
N ALA A 156 0.52 -9.92 11.80
CA ALA A 156 1.79 -10.00 12.50
C ALA A 156 2.89 -9.23 11.72
N PRO A 157 3.67 -8.33 12.36
CA PRO A 157 4.66 -7.49 11.66
C PRO A 157 5.64 -8.25 10.76
N GLU A 158 6.03 -9.45 11.15
CA GLU A 158 6.91 -10.35 10.38
C GLU A 158 6.30 -10.81 9.04
N ASN A 159 4.97 -10.83 8.95
CA ASN A 159 4.24 -11.23 7.74
C ASN A 159 3.96 -10.04 6.82
N LYS A 160 4.24 -8.81 7.27
CA LYS A 160 3.87 -7.58 6.54
C LYS A 160 4.40 -7.54 5.12
N PHE A 161 5.62 -8.03 4.89
CA PHE A 161 6.27 -8.10 3.58
C PHE A 161 6.28 -9.51 2.97
N GLY A 162 5.60 -10.46 3.62
CA GLY A 162 5.54 -11.86 3.20
C GLY A 162 6.92 -12.51 2.97
N GLN A 163 6.88 -13.66 2.29
CA GLN A 163 8.07 -14.36 1.81
C GLN A 163 8.16 -14.20 0.28
N PRO A 164 9.35 -13.99 -0.30
CA PRO A 164 9.51 -13.92 -1.75
C PRO A 164 9.23 -15.28 -2.43
N PRO A 165 8.82 -15.30 -3.72
CA PRO A 165 8.33 -16.51 -4.40
C PRO A 165 9.31 -17.68 -4.43
N GLU A 166 10.62 -17.41 -4.42
CA GLU A 166 11.65 -18.46 -4.49
C GLU A 166 11.88 -19.16 -3.14
N THR A 167 11.41 -18.57 -2.05
CA THR A 167 11.57 -19.13 -0.69
C THR A 167 10.41 -20.02 -0.27
N VAL A 168 9.31 -20.01 -1.02
CA VAL A 168 8.15 -20.86 -0.75
C VAL A 168 8.22 -22.08 -1.67
N PRO A 169 8.49 -23.29 -1.15
CA PRO A 169 8.50 -24.48 -1.97
C PRO A 169 7.13 -24.66 -2.65
N PRO A 170 7.08 -25.17 -3.90
CA PRO A 170 5.80 -25.46 -4.55
C PRO A 170 4.98 -26.39 -3.65
N ASN A 171 3.71 -26.04 -3.44
CA ASN A 171 2.79 -26.86 -2.64
C ASN A 171 2.71 -28.26 -3.29
N PRO A 172 2.80 -29.36 -2.51
CA PRO A 172 2.77 -30.71 -3.04
C PRO A 172 1.46 -31.07 -3.73
#